data_AF-A0A2N2RCX1-F1
#
_entry.id   AF-A0A2N2RCX1-F1
#
_cell.length_a   1.000
_cell.length_b   1.000
_cell.length_c   1.000
_cell.angle_alpha   90.00
_cell.angle_beta   90.00
_cell.angle_gamma   90.00
#
_symmetry.space_group_name_H-M   'P 1'
#
loop_
_entity.id
_entity.type
_entity.pdbx_description
1 polymer ?
#
loop_
_entity_poly.entity_id
_entity_poly.type
_entity_poly.pdbx_seq_one_letter_code
_entity_poly.pdbx_strand_id
1 'polypeptide(L)'
;MAEKTIDTDTYKLYPSPRNVHREVFEHQVFVPHPYALIDLPSFHLKGRHSLFAAYRLADRKHGQLVTFEHAADRAVFNTGFVPD
;
A
#
# COMPACT_ATOMS: atom_id res chain seq x y z
N MET A 1 1.55 21.10 -4.27
CA MET A 1 2.76 20.50 -3.67
C MET A 1 3.05 19.24 -4.45
N ALA A 2 4.21 19.12 -5.10
CA ALA A 2 4.53 17.97 -5.96
C ALA A 2 4.75 16.73 -5.08
N GLU A 3 3.73 15.89 -4.94
CA GLU A 3 3.89 14.55 -4.40
C GLU A 3 4.82 13.78 -5.35
N LYS A 4 6.01 13.42 -4.85
CA LYS A 4 6.95 12.61 -5.62
C LYS A 4 6.32 11.24 -5.84
N THR A 5 5.79 11.03 -7.04
CA THR A 5 5.43 9.70 -7.53
C THR A 5 6.67 8.83 -7.49
N ILE A 6 6.53 7.63 -6.92
CA ILE A 6 7.58 6.63 -6.93
C ILE A 6 7.27 5.71 -8.11
N ASP A 7 8.02 5.88 -9.20
CA ASP A 7 7.94 4.99 -10.35
C ASP A 7 8.87 3.79 -10.11
N THR A 8 8.26 2.61 -10.05
CA THR A 8 8.94 1.31 -10.00
C THR A 8 8.71 0.58 -11.33
N ASP A 9 9.54 -0.41 -11.62
CA ASP A 9 9.45 -1.20 -12.86
C ASP A 9 8.04 -1.85 -13.04
N THR A 10 7.43 -2.24 -11.93
CA THR A 10 6.13 -2.93 -11.90
C THR A 10 4.94 -1.99 -11.64
N TYR A 11 5.15 -0.91 -10.89
CA TYR A 11 4.07 -0.05 -10.37
C TYR A 11 4.45 1.43 -10.42
N LYS A 12 3.46 2.28 -10.74
CA LYS A 12 3.54 3.71 -10.39
C LYS A 12 2.83 3.94 -9.07
N LEU A 13 3.55 4.46 -8.09
CA LEU A 13 3.05 4.66 -6.73
C LEU A 13 2.89 6.14 -6.43
N TYR A 14 1.70 6.50 -5.95
CA TYR A 14 1.35 7.85 -5.58
C TYR A 14 1.20 7.88 -4.05
N PRO A 15 2.12 8.55 -3.33
CA PRO A 15 2.03 8.67 -1.88
C PRO A 15 0.78 9.46 -1.50
N SER A 16 0.04 8.98 -0.50
CA SER A 16 -1.02 9.77 0.11
C SER A 16 -0.40 10.86 1.00
N PRO A 17 -0.96 12.07 1.07
CA PRO A 17 -0.47 13.11 1.97
C PRO A 17 -0.63 12.72 3.45
N ARG A 18 -1.47 11.72 3.72
CA ARG A 18 -1.70 11.13 5.05
C ARG A 18 -0.66 10.08 5.45
N ASN A 19 0.21 9.65 4.53
CA ASN A 19 1.26 8.69 4.85
C ASN A 19 2.29 9.31 5.78
N VAL A 20 2.47 8.69 6.94
CA VAL A 20 3.54 9.01 7.89
C VAL A 20 4.90 8.64 7.31
N HIS A 21 4.98 7.51 6.61
CA HIS A 21 6.19 7.01 5.97
C HIS A 21 6.00 7.02 4.45
N ARG A 22 6.91 7.69 3.72
CA ARG A 22 6.90 7.76 2.24
C ARG A 22 7.94 6.82 1.64
N GLU A 23 8.04 5.63 2.20
CA GLU A 23 9.00 4.60 1.84
C GLU A 23 8.27 3.32 1.42
N VAL A 24 8.86 2.62 0.46
CA VAL A 24 8.35 1.31 0.00
C VAL A 24 9.10 0.24 0.79
N PHE A 25 8.40 -0.42 1.71
CA PHE A 25 8.99 -1.52 2.47
C PHE A 25 9.06 -2.82 1.67
N GLU A 26 9.85 -3.78 2.18
CA GLU A 26 10.08 -5.07 1.54
C GLU A 26 8.79 -5.89 1.33
N HIS A 27 7.89 -5.89 2.32
CA HIS A 27 6.66 -6.66 2.24
C HIS A 27 5.53 -5.83 1.65
N GLN A 28 5.17 -6.12 0.41
CA GLN A 28 4.18 -5.35 -0.35
C GLN A 28 2.93 -6.21 -0.63
N VAL A 29 1.76 -5.60 -0.55
CA VAL A 29 0.46 -6.20 -0.87
C VAL A 29 -0.27 -5.29 -1.84
N PHE A 30 -0.50 -5.81 -3.06
CA PHE A 30 -1.29 -5.11 -4.05
C PHE A 30 -2.77 -5.45 -3.88
N VAL A 31 -3.57 -4.42 -3.64
CA VAL A 31 -5.01 -4.48 -3.50
C VAL A 31 -5.63 -3.97 -4.80
N PRO A 32 -6.25 -4.82 -5.63
CA PRO A 32 -6.87 -4.43 -6.90
C PRO A 32 -8.21 -3.68 -6.71
N HIS A 33 -8.36 -2.94 -5.61
CA HIS A 33 -9.55 -2.16 -5.26
C HIS A 33 -9.12 -0.71 -5.01
N PRO A 34 -9.14 0.16 -6.04
CA PRO A 34 -8.63 1.53 -5.92
C PRO A 34 -9.42 2.38 -4.92
N TYR A 35 -10.68 2.04 -4.67
CA TYR A 35 -11.55 2.73 -3.71
C TYR A 35 -11.72 1.99 -2.38
N ALA A 36 -10.97 0.91 -2.14
CA ALA A 36 -11.03 0.24 -0.84
C ALA A 36 -10.60 1.21 0.27
N LEU A 37 -11.40 1.30 1.33
CA LEU A 37 -11.04 2.05 2.52
C LEU A 37 -10.13 1.19 3.39
N ILE A 38 -8.82 1.38 3.22
CA ILE A 38 -7.81 0.69 4.02
C ILE A 38 -7.40 1.57 5.18
N ASP A 39 -7.89 1.26 6.39
CA ASP A 39 -7.45 1.92 7.61
C ASP A 39 -6.33 1.13 8.30
N LEU A 40 -5.09 1.32 7.83
CA LEU A 40 -3.91 0.61 8.36
C LEU A 40 -3.70 0.77 9.88
N PRO A 41 -3.89 1.97 10.47
CA PRO A 41 -3.85 2.15 11.93
C PRO A 41 -4.77 1.22 12.72
N SER A 42 -5.93 0.83 12.18
CA SER A 42 -6.87 -0.07 12.87
C SER A 42 -6.36 -1.49 13.02
N PHE A 43 -5.39 -1.93 12.19
CA PHE A 43 -4.88 -3.30 12.21
C PHE A 43 -3.86 -3.56 13.33
N HIS A 44 -3.56 -2.56 14.19
CA HIS A 44 -2.60 -2.67 15.30
C HIS A 44 -1.24 -3.25 14.86
N LEU A 45 -0.79 -2.85 13.67
CA LEU A 45 0.47 -3.28 13.08
C LEU A 45 1.63 -2.84 13.98
N LYS A 46 2.63 -3.70 14.16
CA LYS A 46 3.77 -3.41 15.04
C LYS A 46 4.86 -2.59 14.35
N GLY A 47 5.06 -2.83 13.06
CA GLY A 47 6.08 -2.15 12.26
C GLY A 47 5.58 -0.91 11.53
N ARG A 48 6.49 -0.27 10.80
CA ARG A 48 6.13 0.82 9.90
C ARG A 48 5.39 0.29 8.69
N HIS A 49 4.43 1.08 8.25
CA HIS A 49 3.55 0.75 7.14
C HIS A 49 3.24 2.01 6.33
N SER A 50 2.97 1.81 5.04
CA SER A 50 2.68 2.90 4.11
C SER A 50 1.62 2.48 3.11
N LEU A 51 0.69 3.39 2.81
CA LEU A 51 -0.38 3.18 1.84
C LEU A 51 -0.14 4.02 0.59
N PHE A 52 0.10 3.40 -0.55
CA PHE A 52 0.24 4.10 -1.82
C PHE A 52 -0.93 3.79 -2.73
N ALA A 53 -1.43 4.79 -3.45
CA ALA A 53 -2.25 4.50 -4.61
C ALA A 53 -1.31 3.93 -5.69
N ALA A 54 -1.65 2.78 -6.25
CA ALA A 54 -0.76 2.05 -7.14
C ALA A 54 -1.40 1.83 -8.50
N TYR A 55 -0.60 2.04 -9.54
CA TYR A 55 -0.96 1.70 -10.90
C TYR A 55 -0.06 0.59 -11.40
N ARG A 56 -0.62 -0.61 -11.54
CA ARG A 56 0.10 -1.79 -12.04
C ARG A 56 0.29 -1.66 -13.55
N LEU A 57 1.54 -1.52 -13.97
CA LEU A 57 1.90 -1.34 -15.38
C LEU A 57 1.64 -2.60 -16.21
N ALA A 58 1.80 -3.78 -15.61
CA ALA A 58 1.59 -5.07 -16.27
C ALA A 58 0.15 -5.24 -16.82
N ASP A 59 -0.85 -4.85 -16.03
CA ASP A 59 -2.27 -5.04 -16.39
C ASP A 59 -2.99 -3.72 -16.69
N ARG A 60 -2.31 -2.59 -16.53
CA ARG A 60 -2.89 -1.24 -16.59
C ARG A 60 -4.05 -1.05 -15.60
N LYS A 61 -3.95 -1.68 -14.43
CA LYS A 61 -4.98 -1.63 -13.38
C LYS A 61 -4.61 -0.66 -12.26
N HIS A 62 -5.59 0.14 -11.86
CA HIS A 62 -5.51 0.96 -10.66
C HIS A 62 -5.87 0.12 -9.44
N GLY A 63 -5.12 0.31 -8.37
CA GLY A 63 -5.32 -0.32 -7.08
C GLY A 63 -4.64 0.49 -5.99
N GLN A 64 -4.42 -0.16 -4.86
CA GLN A 64 -3.65 0.38 -3.76
C GLN A 64 -2.51 -0.61 -3.45
N LEU A 65 -1.32 -0.10 -3.18
CA LEU A 65 -0.20 -0.90 -2.71
C LEU A 65 0.06 -0.54 -1.26
N VAL A 66 -0.14 -1.52 -0.40
CA VAL A 66 0.22 -1.42 1.01
C VAL A 66 1.58 -2.04 1.21
N THR A 67 2.47 -1.34 1.91
CA THR A 67 3.81 -1.86 2.22
C THR A 67 4.02 -1.91 3.73
N PHE A 68 4.72 -2.95 4.19
CA PHE A 68 4.95 -3.26 5.59
C PHE A 68 6.42 -3.57 5.84
N GLU A 69 6.94 -3.11 6.96
CA GLU A 69 8.29 -3.43 7.43
C GLU A 69 8.44 -4.89 7.85
N HIS A 70 7.37 -5.51 8.38
CA HIS A 70 7.42 -6.89 8.87
C HIS A 70 6.47 -7.84 8.12
N ALA A 71 6.93 -9.07 7.90
CA ALA A 71 6.11 -10.11 7.28
C ALA A 71 4.87 -10.47 8.12
N ALA A 72 4.96 -10.34 9.45
CA ALA A 72 3.84 -10.58 10.36
C ALA A 72 2.70 -9.56 10.13
N ASP A 73 3.03 -8.28 9.94
CA ASP A 73 2.05 -7.22 9.66
C ASP A 73 1.34 -7.46 8.32
N ARG A 74 2.10 -7.89 7.30
CA ARG A 74 1.53 -8.34 6.03
C ARG A 74 0.57 -9.52 6.21
N ALA A 75 0.89 -10.48 7.07
CA ALA A 75 0.02 -11.63 7.32
C ALA A 75 -1.28 -11.20 8.00
N VAL A 76 -1.21 -10.33 9.01
CA VAL A 76 -2.40 -9.75 9.68
C VAL A 76 -3.27 -8.98 8.70
N PHE A 77 -2.65 -8.19 7.82
CA PHE A 77 -3.39 -7.48 6.78
C PHE A 77 -4.06 -8.44 5.82
N ASN A 78 -3.36 -9.45 5.30
CA ASN A 78 -3.95 -10.42 4.36
C ASN A 78 -5.08 -11.26 4.98
N THR A 79 -5.05 -11.53 6.29
CA THR A 79 -6.12 -12.28 6.96
C THR A 79 -7.30 -11.39 7.36
N GLY A 80 -7.06 -10.12 7.70
CA GLY A 80 -8.10 -9.19 8.12
C GLY A 80 -8.71 -8.36 6.98
N PHE A 81 -8.00 -8.19 5.88
CA PHE A 81 -8.47 -7.40 4.74
C PHE A 81 -9.46 -8.22 3.91
N VAL A 82 -10.73 -7.86 4.02
CA VAL A 82 -11.81 -8.36 3.17
C VAL A 82 -12.26 -7.21 2.27
N PRO A 83 -12.07 -7.31 0.94
CA PRO A 83 -12.65 -6.34 0.02
C PRO A 83 -14.17 -6.53 0.00
N ASP A 84 -14.91 -5.51 0.42
CA ASP A 84 -16.38 -5.43 0.32
C ASP A 84 -16.83 -5.17 -1.13
#